data_AF-A0A7J0ALA6-F1
#
_entry.id   AF-A0A7J0ALA6-F1
#
_cell.length_a   1.000
_cell.length_b   1.000
_cell.length_c   1.000
_cell.angle_alpha   90.00
_cell.angle_beta   90.00
_cell.angle_gamma   90.00
#
_symmetry.space_group_name_H-M   'P 1'
#
loop_
_entity.id
_entity.type
_entity.pdbx_description
1 polymer ?
#
loop_
_entity_poly.entity_id
_entity_poly.type
_entity_poly.pdbx_seq_one_letter_code
_entity_poly.pdbx_strand_id
1 'polypeptide(L)'
;MNSHTKERNRDFIEVCLSIIRREQRSGKSPSLAAVVAEALSRSPRCHYVAYDRASEILHMLERSGSAGIATSNLQRVRWLELYSQVREAIDGPRKLSFDKALSFVLAFRRPSRFYIHPARAIRLLRPYIEYRIAIPT
;
A
#
# COMPACT_ATOMS: atom_id res chain seq x y z
N MET A 1 -8.46 -14.21 -3.26
CA MET A 1 -7.72 -12.98 -2.84
C MET A 1 -6.88 -13.34 -1.61
N ASN A 2 -5.56 -13.15 -1.66
CA ASN A 2 -4.66 -13.52 -0.55
C ASN A 2 -4.86 -12.63 0.70
N SER A 3 -4.41 -13.09 1.87
CA SER A 3 -4.63 -12.40 3.17
C SER A 3 -4.14 -10.96 3.13
N HIS A 4 -2.91 -10.74 2.67
CA HIS A 4 -2.33 -9.41 2.57
C HIS A 4 -3.11 -8.44 1.68
N THR A 5 -3.70 -8.91 0.58
CA THR A 5 -4.57 -8.04 -0.23
C THR A 5 -5.86 -7.68 0.51
N LYS A 6 -6.43 -8.60 1.30
CA LYS A 6 -7.61 -8.32 2.14
C LYS A 6 -7.27 -7.28 3.21
N GLU A 7 -6.17 -7.49 3.95
CA GLU A 7 -5.68 -6.56 4.96
C GLU A 7 -5.42 -5.17 4.39
N ARG A 8 -4.67 -5.08 3.28
CA ARG A 8 -4.40 -3.80 2.61
C ARG A 8 -5.69 -3.08 2.24
N ASN A 9 -6.65 -3.80 1.67
CA ASN A 9 -7.91 -3.19 1.23
C ASN A 9 -8.72 -2.70 2.44
N ARG A 10 -8.77 -3.47 3.54
CA ARG A 10 -9.41 -3.06 4.79
C ARG A 10 -8.78 -1.79 5.35
N ASP A 11 -7.47 -1.78 5.52
CA ASP A 11 -6.75 -0.62 6.07
C ASP A 11 -6.89 0.61 5.15
N PHE A 12 -6.91 0.42 3.83
CA PHE A 12 -7.20 1.49 2.88
C PHE A 12 -8.63 2.05 3.06
N ILE A 13 -9.64 1.19 3.22
CA ILE A 13 -11.03 1.61 3.45
C ILE A 13 -11.14 2.38 4.78
N GLU A 14 -10.47 1.92 5.85
CA GLU A 14 -10.43 2.62 7.13
C GLU A 14 -9.88 4.05 6.98
N VAL A 15 -8.79 4.22 6.21
CA VAL A 15 -8.21 5.54 5.91
C VAL A 15 -9.22 6.42 5.16
N CYS A 16 -9.87 5.89 4.12
CA CYS A 16 -10.90 6.62 3.37
C CYS A 16 -12.06 7.08 4.28
N LEU A 17 -12.58 6.19 5.12
CA LEU A 17 -13.66 6.50 6.04
C LEU A 17 -13.24 7.53 7.09
N SER A 18 -12.00 7.48 7.55
CA SER A 18 -11.42 8.49 8.44
C SER A 18 -11.38 9.87 7.78
N ILE A 19 -10.97 9.96 6.51
CA ILE A 19 -10.95 11.21 5.75
C ILE A 19 -12.37 11.76 5.59
N ILE A 20 -13.34 10.92 5.20
CA ILE A 20 -14.75 11.33 5.08
C ILE A 20 -15.27 11.90 6.41
N ARG A 21 -15.05 11.19 7.52
CA ARG A 21 -15.50 11.65 8.85
C ARG A 21 -14.83 12.96 9.25
N ARG A 22 -13.55 13.16 8.93
CA ARG A 22 -12.84 14.42 9.19
C ARG A 22 -13.49 15.58 8.44
N GLU A 23 -13.69 15.42 7.13
CA GLU A 23 -14.28 16.48 6.31
C GLU A 23 -15.72 16.80 6.72
N GLN A 24 -16.53 15.79 7.04
CA GLN A 24 -17.89 15.97 7.54
C GLN A 24 -17.95 16.78 8.84
N ARG A 25 -17.02 16.54 9.78
CA ARG A 25 -16.92 17.36 11.02
C ARG A 25 -16.55 18.81 10.72
N SER A 26 -15.89 19.07 9.59
CA SER A 26 -15.57 20.42 9.11
C SER A 26 -16.67 21.01 8.21
N GLY A 27 -17.86 20.40 8.15
CA GLY A 27 -18.99 20.86 7.34
C GLY A 27 -18.81 20.64 5.83
N LYS A 28 -17.81 19.85 5.41
CA LYS A 28 -17.49 19.59 4.01
C LYS A 28 -18.01 18.22 3.56
N SER A 29 -18.42 18.15 2.30
CA SER A 29 -18.77 16.90 1.62
C SER A 29 -17.76 16.63 0.50
N PRO A 30 -16.67 15.88 0.79
CA PRO A 30 -15.62 15.67 -0.20
C PRO A 30 -16.11 14.72 -1.30
N SER A 31 -15.66 14.96 -2.54
CA SER A 31 -15.93 14.03 -3.63
C SER A 31 -15.22 12.70 -3.41
N LEU A 32 -15.78 11.60 -3.92
CA LEU A 32 -15.18 10.28 -3.83
C LEU A 32 -13.76 10.25 -4.42
N ALA A 33 -13.54 10.97 -5.51
CA ALA A 33 -12.24 11.10 -6.15
C ALA A 33 -11.22 11.81 -5.24
N ALA A 34 -11.62 12.87 -4.53
CA ALA A 34 -10.75 13.59 -3.60
C ALA A 34 -10.36 12.71 -2.40
N VAL A 35 -11.32 11.99 -1.81
CA VAL A 35 -11.07 11.05 -0.71
C VAL A 35 -10.08 9.96 -1.14
N VAL A 36 -10.30 9.37 -2.33
CA VAL A 36 -9.42 8.32 -2.85
C VAL A 36 -8.03 8.86 -3.16
N ALA A 37 -7.91 10.04 -3.77
CA ALA A 37 -6.62 10.66 -4.08
C ALA A 37 -5.81 10.92 -2.80
N GLU A 38 -6.45 11.47 -1.76
CA GLU A 38 -5.81 11.67 -0.47
C GLU A 38 -5.44 10.33 0.20
N ALA A 39 -6.35 9.35 0.23
CA ALA A 39 -6.06 8.06 0.83
C ALA A 39 -4.90 7.34 0.14
N LEU A 40 -4.81 7.42 -1.19
CA LEU A 40 -3.73 6.80 -1.96
C LEU A 40 -2.36 7.40 -1.64
N SER A 41 -2.28 8.68 -1.28
CA SER A 41 -1.03 9.35 -0.91
C SER A 41 -0.60 9.12 0.54
N ARG A 42 -1.45 8.49 1.37
CA ARG A 42 -1.09 8.16 2.76
C ARG A 42 -0.15 6.95 2.82
N SER A 43 0.81 7.02 3.75
CA SER A 43 1.71 5.91 4.07
C SER A 43 0.93 4.76 4.73
N PRO A 44 0.95 3.54 4.15
CA PRO A 44 0.31 2.37 4.75
C PRO A 44 1.10 1.84 5.96
N ARG A 45 0.48 0.95 6.74
CA ARG A 45 1.12 0.35 7.92
C ARG A 45 2.30 -0.57 7.60
N CYS A 46 2.27 -1.25 6.46
CA CYS A 46 3.33 -2.13 5.97
C CYS A 46 3.19 -2.36 4.44
N HIS A 47 4.05 -3.20 3.86
CA HIS A 47 4.06 -3.50 2.42
C HIS A 47 2.98 -4.48 1.93
N TYR A 48 2.28 -5.16 2.84
CA TYR A 48 1.26 -6.17 2.52
C TYR A 48 1.71 -7.19 1.46
N VAL A 49 2.80 -7.89 1.76
CA VAL A 49 3.38 -8.92 0.92
C VAL A 49 3.93 -10.03 1.80
N ALA A 50 3.80 -11.28 1.34
CA ALA A 50 4.40 -12.42 2.00
C ALA A 50 5.91 -12.42 1.80
N TYR A 51 6.65 -12.92 2.79
CA TYR A 51 8.11 -12.96 2.77
C TYR A 51 8.65 -13.64 1.50
N ASP A 52 8.22 -14.87 1.22
CA ASP A 52 8.71 -15.67 0.09
C ASP A 52 8.52 -14.94 -1.24
N ARG A 53 7.34 -14.34 -1.43
CA ARG A 53 7.04 -13.59 -2.64
C ARG A 53 7.89 -12.34 -2.78
N ALA A 54 8.17 -11.65 -1.68
CA ALA A 54 9.06 -10.51 -1.69
C ALA A 54 10.48 -10.95 -2.04
N SER A 55 11.00 -11.99 -1.38
CA SER A 55 12.34 -12.54 -1.62
C SER A 55 12.56 -12.92 -3.07
N GLU A 56 11.65 -13.70 -3.66
CA GLU A 56 11.68 -14.07 -5.08
C GLU A 56 11.82 -12.84 -6.00
N ILE A 57 11.00 -11.82 -5.76
CA ILE A 57 10.96 -10.61 -6.59
C ILE A 57 12.24 -9.79 -6.43
N LEU A 58 12.74 -9.63 -5.21
CA LEU A 58 13.95 -8.85 -4.96
C LEU A 58 15.19 -9.52 -5.56
N HIS A 59 15.28 -10.85 -5.54
CA HIS A 59 16.34 -11.56 -6.26
C HIS A 59 16.21 -11.48 -7.78
N MET A 60 14.98 -11.44 -8.33
CA MET A 60 14.79 -11.15 -9.76
C MET A 60 15.25 -9.73 -10.12
N LEU A 61 14.95 -8.75 -9.25
CA LEU A 61 15.43 -7.37 -9.38
C LEU A 61 16.95 -7.28 -9.42
N GLU A 62 17.62 -8.00 -8.53
CA GLU A 62 19.09 -8.00 -8.43
C GLU A 62 19.74 -8.64 -9.66
N ARG A 63 19.18 -9.75 -10.18
CA ARG A 63 19.75 -10.47 -11.33
C ARG A 63 19.48 -9.81 -12.68
N SER A 64 18.29 -9.24 -12.87
CA SER A 64 17.79 -8.85 -14.20
C SER A 64 17.39 -7.39 -14.31
N GLY A 65 17.53 -6.61 -13.23
CA GLY A 65 17.11 -5.22 -13.18
C GLY A 65 15.58 -5.05 -13.31
N SER A 66 15.11 -3.81 -13.37
CA SER A 66 13.68 -3.46 -13.24
C SER A 66 12.77 -3.86 -14.41
N ALA A 67 13.34 -4.36 -15.51
CA ALA A 67 12.60 -4.62 -16.75
C ALA A 67 11.62 -5.80 -16.63
N GLY A 68 11.95 -6.83 -15.84
CA GLY A 68 11.21 -8.11 -15.80
C GLY A 68 10.15 -8.26 -14.69
N ILE A 69 10.01 -7.32 -13.76
CA ILE A 69 9.36 -7.61 -12.46
C ILE A 69 7.86 -7.35 -12.42
N ALA A 70 7.34 -6.52 -13.31
CA ALA A 70 5.93 -6.20 -13.31
C ALA A 70 5.42 -5.71 -14.66
N THR A 71 4.19 -6.12 -14.96
CA THR A 71 3.42 -5.68 -16.14
C THR A 71 2.92 -4.24 -16.02
N SER A 72 2.79 -3.69 -14.80
CA SER A 72 2.35 -2.31 -14.58
C SER A 72 3.39 -1.45 -13.88
N ASN A 73 3.48 -0.19 -14.29
CA ASN A 73 4.36 0.81 -13.69
C ASN A 73 4.12 0.94 -12.17
N LEU A 74 2.87 0.87 -11.71
CA LEU A 74 2.54 0.98 -10.29
C LEU A 74 3.15 -0.14 -9.45
N GLN A 75 3.09 -1.38 -9.95
CA GLN A 75 3.72 -2.53 -9.29
C GLN A 75 5.24 -2.43 -9.36
N ARG A 76 5.81 -1.96 -10.47
CA ARG A 76 7.26 -1.73 -10.59
C ARG A 76 7.75 -0.76 -9.52
N VAL A 77 7.09 0.39 -9.36
CA VAL A 77 7.46 1.39 -8.34
C VAL A 77 7.31 0.81 -6.93
N ARG A 78 6.25 0.04 -6.65
CA ARG A 78 6.08 -0.67 -5.36
C ARG A 78 7.29 -1.54 -5.03
N TRP A 79 7.74 -2.36 -5.97
CA TRP A 79 8.86 -3.28 -5.74
C TRP A 79 10.19 -2.56 -5.63
N LEU A 80 10.39 -1.50 -6.42
CA LEU A 80 11.59 -0.67 -6.33
C LEU A 80 11.68 0.05 -4.98
N GLU A 81 10.56 0.53 -4.43
CA GLU A 81 10.56 1.10 -3.08
C GLU A 81 10.93 0.06 -2.02
N LEU A 82 10.32 -1.13 -2.06
CA LEU A 82 10.67 -2.21 -1.13
C LEU A 82 12.15 -2.58 -1.24
N TYR A 83 12.65 -2.71 -2.47
CA TYR A 83 14.06 -2.99 -2.73
C TYR A 83 14.98 -1.92 -2.16
N SER A 84 14.68 -0.65 -2.37
CA SER A 84 15.44 0.48 -1.81
C SER A 84 15.53 0.39 -0.29
N GLN A 85 14.40 0.14 0.38
CA GLN A 85 14.37 0.02 1.84
C GLN A 85 15.17 -1.19 2.35
N VAL A 86 15.18 -2.31 1.62
CA VAL A 86 16.01 -3.48 1.94
C VAL A 86 17.49 -3.18 1.73
N ARG A 87 17.86 -2.51 0.63
CA ARG A 87 19.25 -2.07 0.39
C ARG A 87 19.74 -1.12 1.46
N GLU A 88 18.94 -0.14 1.87
CA GLU A 88 19.26 0.74 2.99
C GLU A 88 19.55 -0.02 4.29
N ALA A 89 18.83 -1.11 4.56
CA ALA A 89 19.04 -1.93 5.74
C ALA A 89 20.30 -2.83 5.63
N ILE A 90 20.65 -3.26 4.43
CA ILE A 90 21.88 -4.04 4.14
C ILE A 90 23.12 -3.14 4.19
N ASP A 91 23.06 -1.98 3.55
CA ASP A 91 24.20 -1.07 3.39
C ASP A 91 24.33 -0.09 4.57
N GLY A 92 23.31 -0.02 5.42
CA GLY A 92 23.27 0.85 6.60
C GLY A 92 24.20 0.41 7.75
N PRO A 93 24.23 1.16 8.87
CA PRO A 93 25.21 0.98 9.94
C PRO A 93 25.22 -0.42 10.57
N ARG A 94 24.06 -1.10 10.60
CA ARG A 94 23.90 -2.44 11.18
C ARG A 94 24.33 -3.58 10.23
N LYS A 95 24.57 -3.29 8.95
CA LYS A 95 24.99 -4.23 7.90
C LYS A 95 24.28 -5.58 7.95
N LEU A 96 22.95 -5.57 7.80
CA LEU A 96 22.15 -6.78 7.92
C LEU A 96 22.35 -7.71 6.71
N SER A 97 22.29 -9.02 6.92
CA SER A 97 22.13 -9.97 5.82
C SER A 97 20.79 -9.75 5.12
N PHE A 98 20.67 -10.19 3.86
CA PHE A 98 19.44 -10.03 3.08
C PHE A 98 18.20 -10.51 3.82
N ASP A 99 18.22 -11.72 4.41
CA ASP A 99 17.05 -12.27 5.10
C ASP A 99 16.65 -11.44 6.33
N LYS A 100 17.64 -10.97 7.10
CA LYS A 100 17.41 -10.10 8.26
C LYS A 100 16.89 -8.74 7.83
N ALA A 101 17.43 -8.17 6.76
CA ALA A 101 17.01 -6.91 6.20
C ALA A 101 15.57 -6.98 5.67
N LEU A 102 15.24 -8.01 4.90
CA LEU A 102 13.88 -8.21 4.37
C LEU A 102 12.87 -8.41 5.50
N SER A 103 13.18 -9.28 6.47
CA SER A 103 12.34 -9.50 7.64
C SER A 103 12.10 -8.20 8.42
N PHE A 104 13.16 -7.41 8.64
CA PHE A 104 13.08 -6.12 9.30
C PHE A 104 12.20 -5.12 8.53
N VAL A 105 12.40 -5.00 7.21
CA VAL A 105 11.63 -4.08 6.38
C VAL A 105 10.15 -4.45 6.36
N LEU A 106 9.82 -5.73 6.19
CA LEU A 106 8.42 -6.18 6.17
C LEU A 106 7.72 -5.99 7.53
N ALA A 107 8.45 -6.13 8.63
CA ALA A 107 7.89 -5.98 9.97
C ALA A 107 7.76 -4.50 10.41
N PHE A 108 8.72 -3.65 10.05
CA PHE A 108 8.86 -2.34 10.69
C PHE A 108 8.82 -1.14 9.75
N ARG A 109 9.09 -1.33 8.45
CA ARG A 109 9.13 -0.22 7.49
C ARG A 109 7.79 -0.07 6.78
N ARG A 110 7.48 1.19 6.48
CA ARG A 110 6.24 1.58 5.83
C ARG A 110 6.50 1.99 4.38
N PRO A 111 5.61 1.63 3.45
CA PRO A 111 5.64 2.25 2.13
C PRO A 111 5.28 3.72 2.23
N SER A 112 5.71 4.50 1.25
CA SER A 112 5.38 5.91 1.07
C SER A 112 3.90 6.13 0.84
N ARG A 113 3.24 5.18 0.16
CA ARG A 113 1.86 5.33 -0.31
C ARG A 113 1.14 4.00 -0.52
N PHE A 114 -0.18 4.03 -0.72
CA PHE A 114 -0.93 2.85 -1.16
C PHE A 114 -0.73 2.60 -2.66
N TYR A 115 -0.10 1.48 -3.01
CA TYR A 115 0.04 1.02 -4.38
C TYR A 115 -1.23 0.32 -4.90
N ILE A 116 -2.32 1.08 -5.02
CA ILE A 116 -3.61 0.64 -5.53
C ILE A 116 -3.99 1.52 -6.74
N HIS A 117 -4.46 0.90 -7.82
CA HIS A 117 -4.92 1.65 -8.99
C HIS A 117 -6.17 2.50 -8.61
N PRO A 118 -6.26 3.78 -9.00
CA PRO A 118 -7.38 4.66 -8.61
C PRO A 118 -8.77 4.09 -8.91
N ALA A 119 -8.98 3.56 -10.13
CA ALA A 119 -10.24 2.92 -10.50
C ALA A 119 -10.59 1.70 -9.63
N ARG A 120 -9.59 0.99 -9.08
CA ARG A 120 -9.81 -0.10 -8.13
C ARG A 120 -10.12 0.45 -6.74
N ALA A 121 -9.43 1.50 -6.30
CA ALA A 121 -9.67 2.16 -5.02
C ALA A 121 -11.11 2.69 -4.92
N ILE A 122 -11.63 3.32 -5.98
CA ILE A 122 -13.03 3.76 -6.05
C ILE A 122 -13.98 2.57 -5.88
N ARG A 123 -13.76 1.47 -6.60
CA ARG A 123 -14.58 0.25 -6.48
C ARG A 123 -14.54 -0.37 -5.08
N LEU A 124 -13.41 -0.30 -4.39
CA LEU A 124 -13.30 -0.79 -3.00
C LEU A 124 -14.15 0.03 -2.03
N LEU A 125 -14.26 1.33 -2.26
CA LEU A 125 -14.92 2.25 -1.35
C LEU A 125 -16.43 2.38 -1.59
N ARG A 126 -16.89 2.24 -2.84
CA ARG A 126 -18.31 2.39 -3.23
C ARG A 126 -19.31 1.68 -2.30
N PRO A 127 -19.14 0.38 -1.95
CA PRO A 127 -20.12 -0.31 -1.11
C PRO A 127 -20.32 0.34 0.26
N TYR A 128 -19.30 0.99 0.82
CA TYR A 128 -19.35 1.60 2.14
C TYR A 128 -20.02 2.98 2.17
N ILE A 129 -20.18 3.60 1.00
CA ILE A 129 -20.85 4.89 0.84
C ILE A 129 -22.32 4.68 0.55
N GLU A 130 -22.63 3.77 -0.37
CA GLU A 130 -24.01 3.43 -0.75
C GLU A 130 -24.79 2.88 0.46
N TYR A 131 -24.17 2.05 1.31
CA TYR A 131 -24.81 1.51 2.51
C TYR A 131 -25.10 2.58 3.60
N ARG A 132 -24.38 3.70 3.59
CA ARG A 132 -24.57 4.78 4.58
C ARG A 132 -25.67 5.77 4.22
N ILE A 133 -26.12 5.80 2.97
CA ILE A 133 -27.24 6.63 2.52
C ILE A 133 -28.58 5.91 2.76
N ALA A 134 -28.56 4.58 2.87
CA ALA A 134 -29.75 3.74 2.97
C ALA A 134 -30.25 3.44 4.40
N ILE A 135 -29.61 3.99 5.44
CA ILE A 135 -30.13 3.89 6.82
C ILE A 135 -30.78 5.22 7.17
N PRO A 136 -32.11 5.37 7.01
CA PRO A 136 -32.82 6.46 7.64
C PRO A 136 -32.77 6.21 9.16
N THR A 137 -32.19 7.17 9.89
CA THR A 137 -32.49 7.35 11.32
C THR A 137 -33.92 7.80 11.50
#